data_AF-A0A838CSB8-F1
#
_entry.id   AF-A0A838CSB8-F1
#
_cell.length_a   1.000
_cell.length_b   1.000
_cell.length_c   1.000
_cell.angle_alpha   90.00
_cell.angle_beta   90.00
_cell.angle_gamma   90.00
#
_symmetry.space_group_name_H-M   'P 1'
#
loop_
_entity.id
_entity.type
_entity.pdbx_description
1 polymer ?
#
loop_
_entity_poly.entity_id
_entity_poly.type
_entity_poly.pdbx_seq_one_letter_code
_entity_poly.pdbx_strand_id
1 'polypeptide(L)' 'MNKFEVFFAVGLLMLSAYALIIDSMQLLPFVLLGLSALSLLSGVRELKQSKKSFKGYLNIVTFFVALIWGVSLFIA' A
#
# COMPACT_ATOMS: atom_id res chain seq x y z
N MET A 1 10.57 -8.65 -6.24
CA MET A 1 9.32 -8.13 -6.82
C MET A 1 9.05 -8.75 -8.18
N ASN A 2 7.79 -9.01 -8.50
CA ASN A 2 7.37 -9.39 -9.85
C ASN A 2 7.26 -8.12 -10.72
N LYS A 3 7.37 -8.24 -12.05
CA LYS A 3 7.28 -7.09 -12.98
C LYS A 3 5.97 -6.30 -12.81
N PHE A 4 4.87 -6.98 -12.48
CA PHE A 4 3.58 -6.37 -12.17
C PHE A 4 3.59 -5.52 -10.90
N GLU A 5 4.30 -5.94 -9.84
CA GLU A 5 4.42 -5.17 -8.60
C GLU A 5 5.18 -3.86 -8.84
N VAL A 6 6.21 -3.91 -9.69
CA VAL A 6 6.98 -2.72 -10.08
C VAL A 6 6.10 -1.76 -10.89
N PHE A 7 5.38 -2.26 -11.89
CA PHE A 7 4.47 -1.44 -12.69
C PHE A 7 3.38 -0.78 -11.83
N PHE A 8 2.80 -1.56 -10.91
CA PHE A 8 1.80 -1.06 -9.97
C PHE A 8 2.37 -0.01 -9.01
N ALA A 9 3.57 -0.24 -8.47
CA ALA A 9 4.26 0.72 -7.60
C ALA A 9 4.59 2.03 -8.34
N VAL A 10 5.01 1.97 -9.60
CA VAL A 10 5.25 3.16 -10.44
C VAL A 10 3.95 3.92 -10.68
N GLY A 11 2.85 3.22 -10.99
CA GLY A 11 1.53 3.84 -11.11
C GLY A 11 1.08 4.51 -9.82
N LEU A 12 1.33 3.87 -8.67
CA LEU A 12 1.04 4.44 -7.36
C LEU A 12 1.85 5.70 -7.06
N LEU A 13 3.14 5.70 -7.42
CA LEU A 13 4.00 6.87 -7.26
C LEU A 13 3.52 8.04 -8.10
N MET A 14 3.10 7.79 -9.35
CA MET A 14 2.51 8.81 -10.20
C MET A 14 1.20 9.36 -9.61
N LEU A 15 0.32 8.49 -9.11
CA LEU A 15 -0.92 8.89 -8.47
C LEU A 15 -0.68 9.72 -7.20
N SER A 16 0.31 9.33 -6.39
CA SER A 16 0.71 10.05 -5.18
C SER A 16 1.29 11.43 -5.50
N ALA A 17 2.17 11.50 -6.51
CA ALA A 17 2.72 12.78 -6.98
C ALA A 17 1.62 13.71 -7.53
N TYR A 18 0.67 13.15 -8.27
CA TYR A 18 -0.47 13.89 -8.81
C TYR A 18 -1.38 14.41 -7.69
N ALA A 19 -1.69 13.58 -6.69
CA ALA A 19 -2.45 13.98 -5.51
C ALA A 19 -1.78 15.12 -4.74
N LEU A 20 -0.44 15.06 -4.60
CA LEU A 20 0.36 16.08 -3.93
C LEU A 20 0.35 17.42 -4.68
N ILE A 21 0.44 17.40 -6.01
CA ILE A 21 0.43 18.62 -6.83
C ILE A 21 -0.92 19.34 -6.76
N ILE A 22 -2.01 18.57 -6.71
CA ILE A 22 -3.37 19.11 -6.75
C ILE A 22 -3.91 19.41 -5.34
N ASP A 23 -3.20 18.98 -4.29
CA ASP A 23 -3.66 19.05 -2.89
C ASP A 23 -5.06 18.43 -2.69
N SER A 24 -5.38 17.43 -3.52
CA SER A 24 -6.69 16.80 -3.49
C SER A 24 -6.68 15.61 -2.54
N MET A 25 -7.23 15.84 -1.35
CA MET A 25 -7.49 14.78 -0.36
C MET A 25 -8.39 13.66 -0.90
N GLN A 26 -9.14 13.90 -1.98
CA GLN A 26 -10.00 12.90 -2.61
C GLN A 26 -9.22 11.75 -3.25
N LEU A 27 -7.95 11.97 -3.61
CA LEU A 27 -7.08 10.95 -4.20
C LEU A 27 -6.32 10.14 -3.15
N LEU A 28 -6.18 10.69 -1.94
CA LEU A 28 -5.52 10.06 -0.80
C LEU A 28 -6.05 8.65 -0.46
N PRO A 29 -7.37 8.38 -0.42
CA PRO A 29 -7.88 7.03 -0.15
C PRO A 29 -7.40 6.02 -1.20
N PHE A 30 -7.34 6.40 -2.48
CA PHE A 30 -6.87 5.51 -3.54
C PHE A 30 -5.38 5.18 -3.40
N VAL A 31 -4.56 6.16 -3.01
CA VAL A 31 -3.13 5.95 -2.74
C VAL A 31 -2.93 5.02 -1.54
N LEU A 32 -3.70 5.20 -0.46
CA LEU A 32 -3.63 4.36 0.74
C LEU A 32 -4.09 2.91 0.47
N LEU A 33 -5.15 2.74 -0.32
CA LEU A 33 -5.61 1.41 -0.75
C LEU A 33 -4.53 0.70 -1.58
N GLY A 34 -3.88 1.42 -2.51
CA GLY A 34 -2.76 0.89 -3.28
C GLY A 34 -1.55 0.49 -2.42
N LEU A 35 -1.22 1.31 -1.42
CA LEU A 35 -0.15 1.02 -0.46
C LEU A 35 -0.47 -0.22 0.37
N SER A 36 -1.73 -0.38 0.78
CA SER A 36 -2.16 -1.55 1.52
C SER A 36 -1.90 -2.83 0.69
N ALA A 37 -2.30 -2.85 -0.58
CA ALA A 37 -2.08 -4.00 -1.46
C ALA A 37 -0.58 -4.35 -1.61
N LEU A 38 0.29 -3.35 -1.77
CA LEU A 38 1.73 -3.55 -1.84
C LEU A 38 2.32 -4.09 -0.52
N SER A 39 1.88 -3.55 0.61
CA SER A 39 2.31 -3.97 1.95
C SER A 39 1.90 -5.42 2.24
N LEU A 40 0.71 -5.83 1.80
CA LEU A 40 0.24 -7.21 1.91
C LEU A 40 1.07 -8.16 1.05
N LEU A 41 1.32 -7.81 -0.22
CA LEU A 41 2.14 -8.63 -1.13
C LEU A 41 3.56 -8.81 -0.58
N SER A 42 4.16 -7.73 -0.08
CA SER A 42 5.48 -7.76 0.53
C SER A 42 5.50 -8.60 1.81
N GLY A 43 4.53 -8.40 2.71
CA GLY A 43 4.42 -9.17 3.95
C GLY A 43 4.24 -10.66 3.72
N VAL A 44 3.33 -11.04 2.83
CA VAL A 44 3.09 -12.45 2.45
C VAL A 44 4.34 -13.07 1.84
N ARG A 45 5.09 -12.33 1.02
CA ARG A 45 6.34 -12.82 0.42
C ARG A 45 7.43 -13.05 1.47
N GLU A 46 7.60 -12.12 2.41
CA GLU A 46 8.55 -12.26 3.52
C GLU A 46 8.18 -13.42 4.45
N LEU A 47 6.90 -13.60 4.76
CA LEU A 47 6.40 -14.72 5.57
C LEU A 47 6.52 -16.07 4.85
N LYS A 48 6.37 -16.10 3.52
CA LYS A 48 6.62 -17.30 2.71
C LYS A 48 8.10 -17.71 2.70
N GLN A 49 9.02 -16.75 2.61
CA GLN A 49 10.46 -17.02 2.66
C GLN A 49 10.95 -17.36 4.08
N SER A 50 10.43 -16.69 5.09
CA SER A 50 10.75 -16.94 6.49
C SER A 50 9.51 -16.77 7.35
N LYS A 51 8.93 -17.90 7.77
CA LYS A 51 7.68 -17.97 8.55
C LYS A 51 7.72 -17.22 9.88
N LYS A 52 8.90 -16.81 10.36
CA LYS A 52 9.09 -16.00 11.59
C LYS A 52 9.74 -14.63 11.32
N SER A 53 9.69 -14.13 10.09
CA SER A 53 10.25 -12.82 9.78
C SER A 53 9.43 -11.70 10.44
N PHE A 54 10.02 -11.02 11.42
CA PHE A 54 9.43 -9.85 12.07
C PHE A 54 9.00 -8.77 11.05
N LYS A 55 9.78 -8.61 9.97
CA LYS A 55 9.45 -7.69 8.87
C LYS A 55 8.16 -8.07 8.14
N GLY A 56 7.92 -9.36 7.94
CA GLY A 56 6.70 -9.85 7.30
C GLY A 56 5.45 -9.56 8.14
N TYR A 57 5.54 -9.72 9.47
CA TYR A 57 4.46 -9.34 10.38
C TYR A 57 4.24 -7.82 10.41
N LEU A 58 5.30 -7.02 10.45
CA LEU A 58 5.21 -5.56 10.34
C LEU A 58 4.49 -5.13 9.06
N ASN A 59 4.84 -5.69 7.91
CA ASN A 59 4.19 -5.40 6.64
C ASN A 59 2.69 -5.74 6.64
N ILE A 60 2.28 -6.82 7.32
CA ILE A 60 0.85 -7.16 7.49
C ILE A 60 0.14 -6.16 8.38
N VAL A 61 0.76 -5.73 9.49
CA VAL A 61 0.18 -4.69 10.34
C VAL A 61 0.03 -3.38 9.56
N THR A 62 1.06 -2.97 8.81
CA THR A 62 1.02 -1.80 7.93
C THR A 62 -0.09 -1.91 6.88
N PHE A 63 -0.33 -3.11 6.33
CA PHE A 63 -1.47 -3.36 5.45
C PHE A 63 -2.80 -3.04 6.13
N PHE A 64 -3.05 -3.57 7.33
CA PHE A 64 -4.30 -3.31 8.04
C PHE A 64 -4.49 -1.82 8.35
N VAL A 65 -3.44 -1.15 8.79
CA VAL A 65 -3.49 0.30 9.06
C VAL A 65 -3.82 1.07 7.79
N ALA A 66 -3.08 0.84 6.70
CA ALA A 66 -3.31 1.53 5.43
C ALA A 66 -4.72 1.26 4.86
N LEU A 67 -5.22 0.04 5.01
CA LEU A 67 -6.56 -0.34 4.57
C LEU A 67 -7.65 0.40 5.36
N ILE A 68 -7.57 0.40 6.69
CA ILE A 68 -8.56 1.06 7.55
C ILE A 68 -8.60 2.55 7.22
N TRP A 69 -7.45 3.20 7.15
CA TRP A 69 -7.36 4.64 6.89
C TRP A 69 -7.85 4.98 5.49
N GLY A 70 -7.48 4.18 4.48
CA GLY A 70 -7.94 4.35 3.11
C GLY A 70 -9.46 4.22 2.99
N VAL A 71 -10.07 3.23 3.64
CA VAL A 71 -11.53 3.05 3.65
C VAL A 71 -12.21 4.17 4.42
N SER A 72 -11.70 4.57 5.58
CA SER A 72 -12.28 5.67 6.37
C SER A 72 -12.29 6.99 5.58
N LEU A 73 -11.19 7.32 4.91
CA LEU A 73 -11.09 8.53 4.08
C LEU A 73 -11.92 8.46 2.80
N PHE A 74 -12.26 7.26 2.33
CA PHE A 74 -13.12 7.09 1.17
C PHE A 74 -14.61 7.31 1.51
N ILE A 75 -15.00 7.03 2.76
CA ILE A 75 -16.38 7.12 3.25
C ILE A 75 -16.68 8.51 3.86
N ALA A 76 -15.66 9.22 4.35
CA ALA A 76 -15.75 10.54 4.95
C ALA A 76 -15.92 11.66 3.90
#